data_AF-A0A7C9EWG6-F1
#
_entry.id   AF-A0A7C9EWG6-F1
#
_cell.length_a   1.000
_cell.length_b   1.000
_cell.length_c   1.000
_cell.angle_alpha   90.00
_cell.angle_beta   90.00
_cell.angle_gamma   90.00
#
_symmetry.space_group_name_H-M   'P 1'
#
loop_
_entity.id
_entity.type
_entity.pdbx_description
1 polymer ?
#
loop_
_entity_poly.entity_id
_entity_poly.type
_entity_poly.pdbx_seq_one_letter_code
_entity_poly.pdbx_strand_id
1 'polypeptide(L)'
;MVIHGAGKRFIYWSGFEPRMCLTDPDMIKELLTKYTSLSGRSWLQQQGSKNFIGYGLLMANGENWYHQRHISAPAFMGDRLKSYAGYVKECTDNMLESLRKRIESGEKEVEMGEMMTGLTADIISRIEFGSSYEKGKRIFG
;
A
#
# COMPACT_ATOMS: atom_id res chain seq x y z
N MET A 1 11.67 15.92 -12.43
CA MET A 1 11.22 17.11 -13.18
C MET A 1 9.80 17.41 -12.76
N VAL A 2 9.59 18.39 -11.87
CA VAL A 2 8.25 18.81 -11.43
C VAL A 2 7.95 20.13 -12.10
N ILE A 3 6.95 20.14 -12.99
CA ILE A 3 6.56 21.33 -13.75
C ILE A 3 5.66 22.18 -12.84
N HIS A 4 6.23 23.19 -12.18
CA HIS A 4 5.44 24.19 -11.46
C HIS A 4 4.91 25.20 -12.49
N GLY A 5 3.57 25.32 -12.58
CA GLY A 5 2.88 26.29 -13.47
C GLY A 5 2.02 25.67 -14.58
N ALA A 6 1.94 24.34 -14.68
CA ALA A 6 1.06 23.71 -15.65
C ALA A 6 -0.40 23.76 -15.16
N GLY A 7 -1.35 24.11 -16.05
CA GLY A 7 -2.78 24.21 -15.73
C GLY A 7 -3.39 22.87 -15.24
N LYS A 8 -4.71 22.84 -15.01
CA LYS A 8 -5.45 21.69 -14.42
C LYS A 8 -5.19 20.32 -15.10
N ARG A 9 -4.68 20.30 -16.35
CA ARG A 9 -4.26 19.10 -17.07
C ARG A 9 -2.98 19.37 -17.83
N PHE A 10 -2.01 18.47 -17.73
CA PHE A 10 -0.75 18.57 -18.46
C PHE A 10 -0.19 17.19 -18.77
N ILE A 11 0.66 17.13 -19.79
CA ILE A 11 1.41 15.94 -20.16
C ILE A 11 2.87 16.15 -19.75
N TYR A 12 3.47 15.12 -19.18
CA TYR A 12 4.89 15.10 -18.84
C TYR A 12 5.51 13.76 -19.28
N TRP A 13 6.81 13.75 -19.52
CA TRP A 13 7.53 12.53 -19.89
C TRP A 13 8.07 11.83 -18.66
N SER A 14 7.81 10.53 -18.56
CA SER A 14 8.38 9.64 -17.55
C SER A 14 9.24 8.62 -18.27
N GLY A 15 10.54 8.86 -18.38
CA GLY A 15 11.38 8.13 -19.32
C GLY A 15 10.88 8.36 -20.75
N PHE A 16 10.64 7.27 -21.49
CA PHE A 16 10.09 7.32 -22.84
C PHE A 16 8.56 7.21 -22.90
N GLU A 17 7.86 7.10 -21.76
CA GLU A 17 6.40 7.06 -21.73
C GLU A 17 5.82 8.44 -21.40
N PRO A 18 4.95 9.01 -22.26
CA PRO A 18 4.21 10.22 -21.93
C PRO A 18 3.12 9.89 -20.90
N ARG A 19 2.96 10.76 -19.89
CA ARG A 19 1.95 10.64 -18.84
C ARG A 19 1.10 11.90 -18.78
N MET A 20 -0.22 11.70 -18.67
CA MET A 20 -1.16 12.80 -18.43
C MET A 20 -1.46 12.91 -16.94
N CYS A 21 -1.32 14.10 -16.38
CA CYS A 21 -1.80 14.39 -15.03
C CYS A 21 -3.28 14.77 -15.09
N LEU A 22 -4.12 13.96 -14.43
CA LEU A 22 -5.53 14.23 -14.22
C LEU A 22 -5.74 14.72 -12.80
N THR A 23 -6.36 15.89 -12.65
CA THR A 23 -6.70 16.49 -11.34
C THR A 23 -8.20 16.69 -11.15
N ASP A 24 -8.99 16.51 -12.21
CA ASP A 24 -10.44 16.64 -12.19
C ASP A 24 -11.10 15.35 -11.63
N PRO A 25 -11.87 15.42 -10.53
CA PRO A 25 -12.44 14.24 -9.89
C PRO A 25 -13.42 13.46 -10.77
N ASP A 26 -14.21 14.14 -11.61
CA ASP A 26 -15.18 13.48 -12.48
C ASP A 26 -14.48 12.69 -13.58
N MET A 27 -13.41 13.25 -14.16
CA MET A 27 -12.56 12.54 -15.11
C MET A 27 -11.83 11.36 -14.47
N ILE A 28 -11.28 11.52 -13.26
CA ILE A 28 -10.62 10.42 -12.53
C ILE A 28 -11.61 9.29 -12.28
N LYS A 29 -12.82 9.62 -11.81
CA LYS A 29 -13.90 8.66 -11.59
C LYS A 29 -14.26 7.93 -12.88
N GLU A 30 -14.42 8.68 -13.97
CA GLU A 30 -14.76 8.09 -15.27
C GLU A 30 -13.66 7.12 -15.76
N LEU A 31 -12.39 7.52 -15.69
CA LEU A 31 -11.25 6.67 -16.06
C LEU A 31 -11.23 5.37 -15.23
N LEU A 32 -11.37 5.49 -13.92
CA LEU A 32 -11.28 4.35 -12.98
C LEU A 32 -12.52 3.44 -12.98
N THR A 33 -13.61 3.83 -13.64
CA THR A 33 -14.85 3.03 -13.66
C THR A 33 -15.22 2.52 -15.04
N LYS A 34 -15.22 3.38 -16.06
CA LYS A 34 -15.62 3.01 -17.43
C LYS A 34 -14.46 2.47 -18.26
N TYR A 35 -13.25 2.94 -17.99
CA TYR A 35 -12.06 2.66 -18.80
C TYR A 35 -11.02 1.83 -18.04
N THR A 36 -11.48 0.97 -17.12
CA THR A 36 -10.64 0.11 -16.28
C THR A 36 -9.71 -0.80 -17.09
N SER A 37 -10.15 -1.25 -18.27
CA SER A 37 -9.36 -2.05 -19.21
C SER A 37 -8.24 -1.24 -19.89
N LEU A 38 -8.37 0.08 -19.97
CA LEU A 38 -7.36 1.00 -20.54
C LEU A 38 -6.44 1.60 -19.48
N SER A 39 -6.85 1.63 -18.21
CA SER A 39 -6.09 2.21 -17.08
C SER A 39 -5.05 1.25 -16.46
N GLY A 40 -4.50 0.34 -17.25
CA GLY A 40 -3.50 -0.62 -16.81
C GLY A 40 -2.17 -0.01 -16.38
N ARG A 41 -1.30 -0.83 -15.80
CA ARG A 41 0.08 -0.48 -15.44
C ARG A 41 0.95 -0.47 -16.67
N SER A 42 1.69 0.61 -16.89
CA SER A 42 2.58 0.76 -18.04
C SER A 42 3.79 -0.17 -17.97
N TRP A 43 4.50 -0.31 -19.08
CA TRP A 43 5.69 -1.17 -19.12
C TRP A 43 6.77 -0.66 -18.15
N LEU A 44 7.01 0.65 -18.11
CA LEU A 44 7.98 1.23 -17.17
C LEU A 44 7.58 0.99 -15.71
N GLN A 45 6.29 1.04 -15.38
CA GLN A 45 5.83 0.72 -14.02
C GLN A 45 6.10 -0.74 -13.66
N GLN A 46 5.74 -1.66 -14.55
CA GLN A 46 5.94 -3.08 -14.31
C GLN A 46 7.43 -3.44 -14.20
N GLN A 47 8.28 -2.93 -15.09
CA GLN A 47 9.72 -3.18 -15.02
C GLN A 47 10.37 -2.52 -13.81
N GLY A 48 9.97 -1.28 -13.48
CA GLY A 48 10.52 -0.55 -12.33
C GLY A 48 10.23 -1.23 -10.99
N SER A 49 9.14 -2.00 -10.90
CA SER A 49 8.75 -2.72 -9.67
C SER A 49 9.03 -4.22 -9.71
N LYS A 50 9.50 -4.76 -10.84
CA LYS A 50 9.66 -6.21 -11.07
C LYS A 50 10.54 -6.89 -10.02
N ASN A 51 11.64 -6.27 -9.63
CA ASN A 51 12.59 -6.87 -8.68
C ASN A 51 12.12 -6.77 -7.21
N PHE A 52 11.09 -5.94 -6.93
CA PHE A 52 10.59 -5.73 -5.57
C PHE A 52 9.31 -6.55 -5.30
N ILE A 53 8.33 -6.48 -6.21
CA ILE A 53 7.00 -7.11 -6.04
C ILE A 53 6.58 -8.00 -7.21
N GLY A 54 7.47 -8.20 -8.19
CA GLY A 54 7.19 -9.00 -9.38
C GLY A 54 6.01 -8.45 -10.20
N TYR A 55 5.28 -9.36 -10.85
CA TYR A 55 4.04 -9.08 -11.59
C TYR A 55 2.80 -9.42 -10.76
N GLY A 56 2.88 -9.22 -9.44
CA GLY A 56 1.76 -9.44 -8.52
C GLY A 56 0.60 -8.45 -8.75
N LEU A 57 -0.41 -8.54 -7.90
CA LEU A 57 -1.72 -7.90 -8.09
C LEU A 57 -1.63 -6.39 -8.37
N LEU A 58 -0.63 -5.70 -7.81
CA LEU A 58 -0.41 -4.26 -7.99
C LEU A 58 0.08 -3.88 -9.40
N MET A 59 0.74 -4.82 -10.10
CA MET A 59 1.40 -4.63 -11.40
C MET A 59 0.73 -5.40 -12.54
N ALA A 60 -0.14 -6.36 -12.23
CA ALA A 60 -0.89 -7.13 -13.23
C ALA A 60 -1.92 -6.27 -13.99
N ASN A 61 -2.21 -6.66 -15.24
CA ASN A 61 -3.25 -6.08 -16.10
C ASN A 61 -4.22 -7.15 -16.60
N GLY A 62 -5.39 -6.72 -17.10
CA GLY A 62 -6.34 -7.57 -17.82
C GLY A 62 -6.73 -8.83 -17.04
N GLU A 63 -6.72 -9.97 -17.72
CA GLU A 63 -7.10 -11.27 -17.14
C GLU A 63 -6.20 -11.69 -15.98
N ASN A 64 -4.89 -11.43 -16.05
CA ASN A 64 -3.96 -11.75 -14.96
C ASN A 64 -4.33 -10.98 -13.69
N TRP A 65 -4.67 -9.70 -13.83
CA TRP A 65 -5.16 -8.90 -12.70
C TRP A 65 -6.47 -9.45 -12.15
N TYR A 66 -7.42 -9.75 -13.03
CA TYR A 66 -8.72 -10.29 -12.63
C TYR A 66 -8.57 -11.61 -11.87
N HIS A 67 -7.75 -12.52 -12.38
CA HIS A 67 -7.47 -13.81 -11.77
C HIS A 67 -6.82 -13.66 -10.38
N GLN A 68 -5.75 -12.87 -10.27
CA GLN A 68 -5.09 -12.63 -8.98
C GLN A 68 -6.01 -11.92 -7.98
N ARG A 69 -6.85 -10.98 -8.45
CA ARG A 69 -7.84 -10.29 -7.61
C ARG A 69 -8.90 -11.25 -7.11
N HIS A 70 -9.36 -12.15 -7.97
CA HIS A 70 -10.35 -13.17 -7.62
C HIS A 70 -9.83 -14.11 -6.52
N ILE A 71 -8.57 -14.54 -6.63
CA ILE A 71 -7.93 -15.40 -5.62
C ILE A 71 -7.72 -14.68 -4.28
N SER A 72 -7.33 -13.40 -4.31
CA SER A 72 -7.01 -12.63 -3.11
C SER A 72 -8.24 -12.03 -2.40
N ALA A 73 -9.32 -11.72 -3.13
CA ALA A 73 -10.50 -11.06 -2.58
C ALA A 73 -11.13 -11.77 -1.36
N PRO A 74 -11.22 -13.12 -1.31
CA PRO A 74 -11.76 -13.83 -0.16
C PRO A 74 -11.06 -13.54 1.17
N ALA A 75 -9.75 -13.25 1.17
CA ALA A 75 -9.02 -12.89 2.39
C ALA A 75 -9.54 -11.59 3.02
N PHE A 76 -10.17 -10.72 2.23
CA PHE A 76 -10.68 -9.41 2.67
C PHE A 76 -12.21 -9.38 2.76
N MET A 77 -12.89 -10.53 2.87
CA MET A 77 -14.33 -10.61 3.07
C MET A 77 -14.72 -10.41 4.55
N GLY A 78 -15.98 -10.02 4.80
CA GLY A 78 -16.46 -9.51 6.09
C GLY A 78 -16.11 -10.35 7.32
N ASP A 79 -16.19 -11.69 7.24
CA ASP A 79 -15.88 -12.54 8.39
C ASP A 79 -14.38 -12.62 8.71
N ARG A 80 -13.51 -12.49 7.70
CA ARG A 80 -12.04 -12.35 7.91
C ARG A 80 -11.71 -10.98 8.49
N LEU A 81 -12.35 -9.92 8.00
CA LEU A 81 -12.15 -8.54 8.49
C LEU A 81 -12.46 -8.42 10.00
N LYS A 82 -13.47 -9.13 10.51
CA LYS A 82 -13.77 -9.17 11.95
C LYS A 82 -12.59 -9.69 12.77
N SER A 83 -11.93 -10.76 12.31
CA SER A 83 -10.74 -11.30 12.99
C SER A 83 -9.56 -10.31 12.92
N TYR A 84 -9.41 -9.58 11.81
CA TYR A 84 -8.36 -8.59 11.63
C TYR A 84 -8.53 -7.38 12.56
N ALA A 85 -9.76 -6.99 12.87
CA ALA A 85 -10.00 -5.92 13.85
C ALA A 85 -9.40 -6.26 15.23
N GLY A 86 -9.43 -7.54 15.63
CA GLY A 86 -8.76 -8.03 16.82
C GLY A 86 -7.25 -7.84 16.75
N TYR A 87 -6.63 -8.21 15.63
CA TYR A 87 -5.18 -8.04 15.42
C TYR A 87 -4.76 -6.58 15.38
N VAL A 88 -5.54 -5.71 14.72
CA VAL A 88 -5.32 -4.27 14.71
C VAL A 88 -5.31 -3.72 16.13
N LYS A 89 -6.34 -4.05 16.92
CA LYS A 89 -6.44 -3.63 18.31
C LYS A 89 -5.22 -4.09 19.12
N GLU A 90 -4.87 -5.37 19.06
CA GLU A 90 -3.75 -5.92 19.82
C GLU A 90 -2.41 -5.29 19.42
N CYS A 91 -2.16 -5.08 18.12
CA CYS A 91 -0.96 -4.39 17.65
C CYS A 91 -0.91 -2.93 18.16
N THR A 92 -2.04 -2.22 18.10
CA THR A 92 -2.14 -0.84 18.59
C THR A 92 -1.93 -0.76 20.10
N ASP A 93 -2.54 -1.66 20.88
CA ASP A 93 -2.36 -1.72 22.33
C ASP A 93 -0.88 -1.93 22.70
N ASN A 94 -0.19 -2.85 22.01
CA ASN A 94 1.24 -3.11 22.22
C ASN A 94 2.12 -1.90 21.86
N MET A 95 1.80 -1.21 20.77
CA MET A 95 2.50 0.02 20.36
C MET A 95 2.31 1.12 21.42
N LEU A 96 1.08 1.30 21.92
CA LEU A 96 0.78 2.30 22.95
C LEU A 96 1.46 1.97 24.28
N GLU A 97 1.54 0.70 24.67
CA GLU A 97 2.28 0.29 25.86
C GLU A 97 3.79 0.57 25.71
N SER A 98 4.35 0.30 24.54
CA SER A 98 5.75 0.60 24.25
C SER A 98 6.04 2.10 24.27
N LEU A 99 5.11 2.92 23.77
CA LEU A 99 5.16 4.38 23.85
C LEU A 99 5.09 4.86 25.31
N ARG A 100 4.20 4.31 26.13
CA ARG A 100 4.11 4.66 27.57
C ARG A 100 5.43 4.39 28.28
N LYS A 101 6.04 3.22 28.07
CA LYS A 101 7.34 2.87 28.65
C LYS A 101 8.45 3.83 28.24
N ARG A 102 8.47 4.25 26.97
CA ARG A 102 9.41 5.27 26.45
C ARG A 102 9.25 6.60 27.17
N ILE A 103 8.02 7.10 27.31
CA ILE A 103 7.71 8.33 28.05
C ILE A 103 8.14 8.22 29.52
N GLU A 104 7.80 7.11 30.19
CA GLU A 104 8.18 6.84 31.58
C GLU A 104 9.71 6.77 31.77
N SER A 105 10.45 6.33 30.76
CA SER A 105 11.93 6.33 30.75
C SER A 105 12.56 7.72 30.58
N GLY A 106 11.74 8.77 30.42
CA GLY A 106 12.18 10.15 30.29
C GLY A 106 12.37 10.62 28.84
N GLU A 107 11.95 9.83 27.86
CA GLU A 107 11.95 10.24 26.46
C GLU A 107 10.90 11.34 26.22
N LYS A 108 11.36 12.49 25.70
CA LYS A 108 10.53 13.70 25.53
C LYS A 108 10.01 13.91 24.11
N GLU A 109 10.63 13.23 23.14
CA GLU A 109 10.32 13.37 21.72
C GLU A 109 10.20 11.98 21.11
N VAL A 110 9.26 11.81 20.19
CA VAL A 110 8.98 10.53 19.55
C VAL A 110 8.76 10.76 18.06
N GLU A 111 9.43 9.97 17.23
CA GLU A 111 9.22 9.97 15.79
C GLU A 111 7.97 9.15 15.45
N MET A 112 6.90 9.84 15.03
CA MET A 112 5.60 9.23 14.78
C MET A 112 5.58 8.42 13.48
N GLY A 113 6.38 8.79 12.48
CA GLY A 113 6.47 8.08 11.21
C GLY A 113 6.95 6.64 11.36
N GLU A 114 8.03 6.43 12.10
CA GLU A 114 8.64 5.15 12.42
C GLU A 114 7.69 4.30 13.25
N MET A 115 7.04 4.89 14.25
CA MET A 115 6.04 4.21 15.07
C MET A 115 4.85 3.72 14.23
N MET A 116 4.31 4.57 13.35
CA MET A 116 3.20 4.19 12.49
C MET A 116 3.63 3.16 11.43
N THR A 117 4.85 3.26 10.92
CA THR A 117 5.44 2.28 10.02
C THR A 117 5.58 0.92 10.72
N GLY A 118 6.09 0.89 11.94
CA GLY A 118 6.18 -0.32 12.76
C GLY A 118 4.81 -0.93 13.06
N LEU A 119 3.84 -0.11 13.48
CA LEU A 119 2.47 -0.58 13.74
C LEU A 119 1.83 -1.20 12.50
N THR A 120 1.90 -0.51 11.35
CA THR A 120 1.30 -1.01 10.10
C THR A 120 1.99 -2.29 9.61
N ALA A 121 3.32 -2.39 9.77
CA ALA A 121 4.08 -3.59 9.47
C ALA A 121 3.71 -4.78 10.40
N ASP A 122 3.50 -4.53 11.69
CA ASP A 122 3.03 -5.54 12.65
C ASP A 122 1.62 -6.03 12.32
N ILE A 123 0.71 -5.11 12.01
CA ILE A 123 -0.67 -5.43 11.62
C ILE A 123 -0.69 -6.32 10.38
N ILE A 124 0.00 -5.91 9.31
CA ILE A 124 -0.02 -6.67 8.06
C ILE A 124 0.68 -8.02 8.21
N SER A 125 1.75 -8.10 9.02
CA SER A 125 2.43 -9.36 9.30
C SER A 125 1.52 -10.35 10.04
N ARG A 126 0.73 -9.86 11.02
CA ARG A 126 -0.23 -10.69 11.74
C ARG A 126 -1.38 -11.14 10.84
N ILE A 127 -1.90 -10.25 10.00
CA ILE A 127 -3.01 -10.54 9.08
C ILE A 127 -2.61 -11.57 8.03
N GLU A 128 -1.45 -11.38 7.38
CA GLU A 128 -1.03 -12.21 6.25
C GLU A 128 -0.33 -13.50 6.69
N PHE A 129 0.45 -13.46 7.77
CA PHE A 129 1.33 -14.57 8.16
C PHE A 129 1.05 -15.13 9.55
N GLY A 130 0.10 -14.58 10.30
CA GLY A 130 -0.17 -14.98 11.69
C GLY A 130 1.02 -14.73 12.65
N SER A 131 2.00 -13.92 12.25
CA SER A 131 3.24 -13.67 12.99
C SER A 131 3.45 -12.17 13.23
N SER A 132 4.24 -11.79 14.24
CA SER A 132 4.61 -10.39 14.46
C SER A 132 5.70 -9.94 13.49
N TYR A 133 5.78 -8.65 13.20
CA TYR A 133 6.81 -8.05 12.34
C TYR A 133 8.22 -8.37 12.83
N GLU A 134 8.46 -8.31 14.15
CA GLU A 134 9.73 -8.71 14.77
C GLU A 134 10.12 -10.17 14.50
N LYS A 135 9.14 -11.08 14.42
CA LYS A 135 9.39 -12.48 14.01
C LYS A 135 9.63 -12.58 12.51
N GLY A 136 8.84 -11.86 11.70
CA GLY A 136 9.00 -11.81 10.24
C GLY A 136 10.39 -11.30 9.82
N LYS A 137 10.91 -10.26 10.48
CA LYS A 137 12.24 -9.69 10.23
C LYS A 137 13.38 -10.68 10.48
N ARG A 138 13.20 -11.65 11.37
CA ARG A 138 14.20 -12.71 11.66
C ARG A 138 14.11 -13.90 10.70
N ILE A 139 12.96 -14.07 10.03
CA ILE A 139 12.71 -15.18 9.10
C ILE A 139 13.05 -14.78 7.66
N PHE A 140 12.81 -13.51 7.30
CA PHE A 140 12.94 -13.00 5.93
C PHE A 140 14.00 -11.89 5.76
N GLY A 141 14.65 -11.47 6.85
CA GLY A 141 15.71 -10.46 6.85
C GLY A 141 17.11 -11.07 6.80
#